data_AF-A0A5Q4SUN7-F1
#
_entry.id   AF-A0A5Q4SUN7-F1
#
_cell.length_a   1.000
_cell.length_b   1.000
_cell.length_c   1.000
_cell.angle_alpha   90.00
_cell.angle_beta   90.00
_cell.angle_gamma   90.00
#
_symmetry.space_group_name_H-M   'P 1'
#
loop_
_entity.id
_entity.type
_entity.pdbx_description
1 polymer ?
#
loop_
_entity_poly.entity_id
_entity_poly.type
_entity_poly.pdbx_seq_one_letter_code
_entity_poly.pdbx_strand_id
1 'polypeptide(L)'
;MVNDQEADVVVTAVASVGSSVEVAGAAVAGFIDQVKHTSWWSEEVPAPQVGDQLHVVVLDDSRDPVRLSALRSDIETARTSRARRRAT
;
A
#
# COMPACT_ATOMS: atom_id res chain seq x y z
N MET A 1 12.04 -1.09 3.14
CA MET A 1 10.97 -2.11 3.04
C MET A 1 11.39 -3.14 2.00
N VAL A 2 10.75 -4.30 1.94
CA VAL A 2 11.01 -5.29 0.87
C VAL A 2 9.72 -5.74 0.17
N ASN A 3 9.80 -6.17 -1.09
CA ASN A 3 8.64 -6.68 -1.83
C ASN A 3 7.86 -7.77 -1.07
N ASP A 4 6.54 -7.76 -1.25
CA ASP A 4 5.58 -8.63 -0.55
C ASP A 4 5.52 -8.44 0.98
N GLN A 5 6.20 -7.43 1.53
CA GLN A 5 6.08 -7.07 2.94
C GLN A 5 4.81 -6.22 3.16
N GLU A 6 4.00 -6.62 4.14
CA GLU A 6 2.86 -5.83 4.62
C GLU A 6 3.33 -4.77 5.62
N ALA A 7 2.66 -3.63 5.65
CA ALA A 7 2.92 -2.53 6.58
C ALA A 7 1.64 -1.73 6.87
N ASP A 8 1.61 -1.06 8.02
CA ASP A 8 0.62 -0.04 8.31
C ASP A 8 1.23 1.34 7.99
N VAL A 9 0.44 2.18 7.32
CA VAL A 9 0.88 3.49 6.84
C VAL A 9 -0.12 4.57 7.20
N VAL A 10 0.34 5.80 7.32
CA VAL A 10 -0.49 6.99 7.51
C VAL A 10 -0.50 7.79 6.22
N VAL A 11 -1.68 8.19 5.74
CA VAL A 11 -1.81 9.06 4.57
C VAL A 11 -1.34 10.47 4.91
N THR A 12 -0.37 10.97 4.15
CA THR A 12 0.23 12.31 4.36
C THR A 12 -0.20 13.32 3.30
N ALA A 13 -0.58 12.87 2.11
CA ALA A 13 -1.17 13.71 1.08
C ALA A 13 -2.05 12.88 0.13
N VAL A 14 -3.08 13.52 -0.45
CA VAL A 14 -4.00 12.92 -1.42
C VAL A 14 -4.03 13.76 -2.69
N ALA A 15 -3.96 13.11 -3.84
CA ALA A 15 -4.02 13.72 -5.16
C ALA A 15 -4.95 12.91 -6.08
N SER A 16 -5.26 13.45 -7.26
CA SER A 16 -6.11 12.76 -8.24
C SER A 16 -5.54 11.42 -8.71
N VAL A 17 -4.21 11.25 -8.64
CA VAL A 17 -3.47 10.08 -9.12
C VAL A 17 -3.15 9.07 -8.02
N GLY A 18 -3.49 9.34 -6.77
CA GLY A 18 -3.18 8.46 -5.64
C GLY A 18 -2.89 9.20 -4.34
N SER A 19 -2.31 8.48 -3.39
CA SER A 19 -2.02 8.97 -2.04
C SER A 19 -0.56 8.78 -1.67
N SER A 20 0.05 9.83 -1.11
CA SER A 20 1.34 9.75 -0.44
C SER A 20 1.13 9.28 1.00
N VAL A 21 2.02 8.42 1.48
CA VAL A 21 1.94 7.83 2.81
C VAL A 21 3.30 7.78 3.49
N GLU A 22 3.30 7.67 4.81
CA GLU A 22 4.47 7.34 5.61
C GLU A 22 4.23 6.05 6.38
N VAL A 23 5.26 5.19 6.46
CA VAL A 23 5.17 3.96 7.24
C VAL A 23 5.08 4.28 8.72
N ALA A 24 4.09 3.73 9.42
CA ALA A 24 3.93 3.95 10.85
C ALA A 24 5.18 3.47 11.60
N GLY A 25 5.84 4.36 12.34
CA GLY A 25 7.04 4.05 13.11
C GLY A 25 8.33 3.93 12.30
N ALA A 26 8.31 4.23 10.99
CA ALA A 26 9.51 4.29 10.16
C ALA A 26 9.46 5.52 9.24
N ALA A 27 10.55 6.30 9.17
CA ALA A 27 10.66 7.46 8.28
C ALA A 27 10.85 7.04 6.80
N VAL A 28 9.91 6.26 6.27
CA VAL A 28 9.91 5.72 4.91
C VAL A 28 8.67 6.23 4.20
N ALA A 29 8.88 6.97 3.12
CA ALA A 29 7.82 7.46 2.24
C ALA A 29 7.33 6.36 1.29
N GLY A 30 6.03 6.35 1.04
CA GLY A 30 5.38 5.44 0.11
C GLY A 30 4.33 6.16 -0.75
N PHE A 31 3.93 5.50 -1.83
CA PHE A 31 2.86 5.98 -2.69
C PHE A 31 1.92 4.84 -3.09
N ILE A 32 0.63 5.08 -2.92
CA ILE A 32 -0.46 4.21 -3.34
C ILE A 32 -1.08 4.84 -4.59
N ASP A 33 -0.95 4.18 -5.73
CA ASP A 33 -1.59 4.62 -6.97
C ASP A 33 -3.11 4.57 -6.84
N GLN A 34 -3.84 5.46 -7.52
CA GLN A 34 -5.30 5.42 -7.54
C GLN A 34 -5.86 4.04 -7.90
N VAL A 35 -5.18 3.27 -8.78
CA VAL A 35 -5.61 1.91 -9.17
C VAL A 35 -5.33 0.85 -8.10
N LYS A 36 -4.74 1.26 -6.97
CA LYS A 36 -4.33 0.40 -5.85
C LYS A 36 -5.08 0.71 -4.55
N HIS A 37 -6.19 1.46 -4.65
CA HIS A 37 -7.14 1.67 -3.58
C HIS A 37 -8.58 1.57 -4.10
N THR A 38 -9.42 0.77 -3.42
CA THR A 38 -10.77 0.41 -3.90
C THR A 38 -11.72 1.59 -4.10
N SER A 39 -11.54 2.68 -3.36
CA SER A 39 -12.39 3.88 -3.44
C SER A 39 -12.44 4.52 -4.82
N TRP A 40 -11.46 4.25 -5.70
CA TRP A 40 -11.44 4.84 -7.04
C TRP A 40 -12.37 4.16 -8.04
N TRP A 41 -12.91 2.98 -7.70
CA TRP A 41 -13.88 2.26 -8.53
C TRP A 41 -15.06 1.70 -7.71
N SER A 42 -15.22 2.15 -6.47
CA SER A 42 -16.33 1.79 -5.59
C SER A 42 -16.74 2.99 -4.75
N GLU A 43 -17.98 3.45 -4.92
CA GLU A 43 -18.56 4.54 -4.12
C GLU A 43 -18.86 4.14 -2.67
N GLU A 44 -18.86 2.84 -2.38
CA GLU A 44 -19.07 2.30 -1.03
C GLU A 44 -17.83 2.42 -0.14
N VAL A 45 -16.66 2.63 -0.75
CA VAL A 45 -15.40 2.79 -0.03
C VAL A 45 -15.01 4.27 -0.06
N PRO A 46 -14.93 4.96 1.09
CA PRO A 46 -14.52 6.35 1.14
C PRO A 46 -13.10 6.52 0.56
N ALA A 47 -12.89 7.62 -0.15
CA ALA A 47 -11.56 7.99 -0.59
C ALA A 47 -10.65 8.25 0.62
N PRO A 48 -9.35 7.88 0.54
CA PRO A 48 -8.40 8.17 1.60
C PRO A 48 -8.35 9.66 1.92
N GLN A 49 -8.21 9.97 3.20
CA GLN A 49 -7.99 11.31 3.73
C GLN A 49 -6.63 11.40 4.43
N VAL A 50 -6.07 12.61 4.49
CA VAL A 50 -4.84 12.84 5.27
C VAL A 50 -5.09 12.49 6.73
N GLY A 51 -4.20 11.68 7.31
CA GLY A 51 -4.31 11.14 8.65
C GLY A 51 -4.92 9.74 8.73
N ASP A 52 -5.55 9.25 7.66
CA ASP A 52 -6.07 7.88 7.64
C ASP A 52 -4.95 6.85 7.78
N GLN A 53 -5.24 5.79 8.53
CA GLN A 53 -4.38 4.62 8.63
C GLN A 53 -4.83 3.56 7.64
N LEU A 54 -3.90 3.09 6.81
CA LEU A 54 -4.16 2.06 5.82
C LEU A 54 -3.22 0.88 6.05
N HIS A 55 -3.75 -0.32 5.86
CA HIS A 55 -2.96 -1.54 5.80
C HIS A 55 -2.62 -1.83 4.33
N VAL A 56 -1.33 -2.00 4.04
CA VAL A 56 -0.83 -2.08 2.66
C VAL A 56 0.22 -3.17 2.50
N VAL A 57 0.52 -3.49 1.24
CA VAL A 57 1.65 -4.33 0.85
C VAL A 57 2.59 -3.62 -0.11
N VAL A 58 3.88 -3.93 0.00
CA VAL A 58 4.93 -3.45 -0.91
C VAL A 58 4.86 -4.19 -2.24
N LEU A 59 4.62 -3.44 -3.31
CA LEU A 59 4.63 -3.95 -4.69
C LEU A 59 6.01 -3.82 -5.34
N ASP A 60 6.70 -2.71 -5.07
CA ASP A 60 8.02 -2.43 -5.65
C ASP A 60 8.85 -1.55 -4.70
N ASP A 61 9.78 -2.19 -4.00
CA ASP A 61 10.75 -1.63 -3.07
C ASP A 61 11.93 -0.92 -3.75
N SER A 62 12.07 -1.04 -5.08
CA SER A 62 13.14 -0.38 -5.83
C SER A 62 12.79 1.05 -6.24
N ARG A 63 11.53 1.46 -6.05
CA ARG A 63 11.02 2.79 -6.41
C ARG A 63 11.13 3.76 -5.24
N ASP A 64 11.30 5.03 -5.57
CA ASP A 64 11.27 6.14 -4.62
C ASP A 64 10.21 7.17 -5.07
N PRO A 65 9.12 7.39 -4.30
CA PRO A 65 8.73 6.63 -3.10
C PRO A 65 8.35 5.17 -3.40
N VAL A 66 8.43 4.32 -2.38
CA VAL A 66 8.10 2.87 -2.47
C VAL A 66 6.67 2.69 -2.97
N ARG A 67 6.45 1.75 -3.89
CA ARG A 67 5.11 1.48 -4.42
C ARG A 67 4.36 0.49 -3.56
N LEU A 68 3.16 0.90 -3.16
CA LEU A 68 2.31 0.19 -2.20
C LEU A 68 0.93 -0.07 -2.80
N SER A 69 0.23 -1.06 -2.24
CA SER A 69 -1.17 -1.35 -2.54
C SER A 69 -1.97 -1.57 -1.28
N ALA A 70 -3.15 -0.96 -1.23
CA ALA A 70 -4.17 -1.20 -0.19
C ALA A 70 -5.20 -2.25 -0.64
N LEU A 71 -5.02 -2.87 -1.81
CA LEU A 71 -5.96 -3.87 -2.30
C LEU A 71 -5.80 -5.18 -1.55
N ARG A 72 -6.93 -5.67 -1.04
CA ARG A 72 -7.02 -6.99 -0.41
C ARG A 72 -6.45 -8.10 -1.30
N SER A 73 -6.73 -8.07 -2.61
CA SER A 73 -6.24 -9.07 -3.56
C SER A 73 -4.71 -9.07 -3.71
N ASP A 74 -4.09 -7.89 -3.69
CA ASP A 74 -2.64 -7.76 -3.76
C ASP A 74 -1.99 -8.27 -2.46
N ILE A 75 -2.58 -7.94 -1.32
CA ILE A 75 -2.14 -8.44 0.00
C ILE A 75 -2.22 -9.98 0.06
N GLU A 76 -3.34 -10.57 -0.38
CA GLU A 76 -3.52 -12.03 -0.43
C GLU A 76 -2.52 -12.71 -1.39
N THR A 77 -2.23 -12.08 -2.52
CA THR A 77 -1.23 -12.56 -3.50
C THR A 77 0.18 -12.53 -2.90
N ALA A 78 0.54 -11.45 -2.20
CA ALA A 78 1.83 -11.32 -1.54
C ALA A 78 2.02 -12.36 -0.42
N ARG A 79 1.00 -12.59 0.42
CA ARG A 79 0.99 -13.64 1.45
C ARG A 79 1.25 -15.02 0.85
N THR A 80 0.57 -15.33 -0.27
CA THR A 80 0.76 -16.59 -1.00
C THR A 80 2.18 -16.72 -1.54
N SER A 81 2.71 -15.66 -2.14
CA SER A 81 4.07 -15.64 -2.70
C SER A 81 5.13 -15.80 -1.61
N ARG A 82 4.94 -15.16 -0.45
CA ARG A 82 5.82 -15.30 0.72
C ARG A 82 5.78 -16.71 1.31
N ALA A 83 4.60 -17.33 1.38
CA ALA A 83 4.46 -18.72 1.83
C ALA A 83 5.23 -19.69 0.92
N ARG A 84 5.13 -19.51 -0.41
CA ARG A 84 5.89 -20.31 -1.39
C ARG A 84 7.40 -20.18 -1.22
N ARG A 85 7.91 -18.96 -1.03
CA ARG A 85 9.36 -18.72 -0.82
C ARG A 85 9.91 -19.32 0.47
N ARG A 86 9.07 -19.54 1.49
CA ARG A 86 9.47 -20.16 2.76
C ARG A 86 9.45 -21.70 2.71
N ALA A 87 8.81 -22.28 1.70
CA ALA A 87 8.68 -23.72 1.53
C ALA A 87 9.78 -24.33 0.63
N THR A 88 10.65 -23.49 0.07
CA THR A 88 11.82 -23.85 -0.76
C THR A 88 13.10 -23.64 0.04
#